data_AF-A0AAI9SCQ9-F1
#
_entry.id   AF-A0AAI9SCQ9-F1
#
_cell.length_a   1.000
_cell.length_b   1.000
_cell.length_c   1.000
_cell.angle_alpha   90.00
_cell.angle_beta   90.00
_cell.angle_gamma   90.00
#
_symmetry.space_group_name_H-M   'P 1'
#
loop_
_entity.id
_entity.type
_entity.pdbx_description
1 polymer ?
#
loop_
_entity_poly.entity_id
_entity_poly.type
_entity_poly.pdbx_seq_one_letter_code
_entity_poly.pdbx_strand_id
1 'polypeptide(L)'
;MSAKALAPDEFELYDLKVTVEGGNFVCRHHSDQGFRVEGEDLIFPQGGRFSLYALAAILPLLPAKERPTDPADWMTTDALIACPDPNCGARFRITRTAKRIFRHGDCTVVPLETETQTHSSSEENSK
;
A
#
# COMPACT_ATOMS: atom_id res chain seq x y z
N MET A 1 3.36 -22.75 12.83
CA MET A 1 4.57 -22.08 13.35
C MET A 1 4.12 -20.80 13.99
N SER A 2 4.43 -20.55 15.27
CA SER A 2 4.02 -19.31 15.94
C SER A 2 4.78 -18.15 15.32
N ALA A 3 4.09 -17.11 14.86
CA ALA A 3 4.74 -15.90 14.40
C ALA A 3 5.56 -15.32 15.57
N LYS A 4 6.83 -15.00 15.32
CA LYS A 4 7.69 -14.32 16.30
C LYS A 4 7.11 -12.93 16.55
N ALA A 5 7.02 -12.52 17.82
CA ALA A 5 6.64 -11.15 18.16
C ALA A 5 7.71 -10.16 17.67
N LEU A 6 7.27 -9.02 17.12
CA LEU A 6 8.14 -7.93 16.68
C LEU A 6 8.79 -7.22 17.88
N ALA A 7 9.96 -6.62 17.68
CA ALA A 7 10.54 -5.72 18.67
C ALA A 7 9.71 -4.43 18.82
N PRO A 8 9.83 -3.67 19.93
CA PRO A 8 9.03 -2.47 20.17
C PRO A 8 9.16 -1.36 19.11
N ASP A 9 10.28 -1.33 18.38
CA ASP A 9 10.57 -0.36 17.32
C ASP A 9 10.40 -0.96 15.91
N GLU A 10 9.90 -2.19 15.80
CA GLU A 10 9.68 -2.90 14.54
C GLU A 10 8.20 -2.85 14.12
N PHE A 11 7.97 -2.73 12.81
CA PHE A 11 6.64 -2.87 12.21
C PHE A 11 6.72 -3.66 10.91
N GLU A 12 5.58 -4.21 10.48
CA GLU A 12 5.47 -4.98 9.24
C GLU A 12 4.68 -4.21 8.18
N LEU A 13 5.18 -4.27 6.94
CA LEU A 13 4.43 -3.93 5.73
C LEU A 13 4.42 -5.13 4.78
N TYR A 14 3.39 -5.21 3.96
CA TYR A 14 3.33 -6.12 2.83
C TYR A 14 3.95 -5.48 1.60
N ASP A 15 4.78 -6.23 0.89
CA ASP A 15 5.06 -5.93 -0.51
C ASP A 15 3.81 -6.10 -1.35
N LEU A 16 3.67 -5.27 -2.37
CA LEU A 16 2.55 -5.32 -3.28
C LEU A 16 2.99 -5.77 -4.66
N LYS A 17 2.10 -6.49 -5.33
CA LYS A 17 2.14 -6.70 -6.77
C LYS A 17 0.91 -6.04 -7.38
N VAL A 18 1.14 -5.16 -8.34
CA VAL A 18 0.09 -4.54 -9.15
C VAL A 18 0.10 -5.19 -10.52
N THR A 19 -1.07 -5.67 -10.95
CA THR A 19 -1.27 -6.31 -12.28
C THR A 19 -2.47 -5.71 -12.98
N VAL A 20 -2.46 -5.75 -14.31
CA VAL A 20 -3.57 -5.27 -15.16
C VAL A 20 -4.48 -6.45 -15.52
N GLU A 21 -5.78 -6.27 -15.31
CA GLU A 21 -6.84 -7.19 -15.70
C GLU A 21 -7.92 -6.48 -16.54
N GLY A 22 -8.82 -7.26 -17.12
CA GLY A 22 -9.95 -6.76 -17.91
C GLY A 22 -9.70 -6.85 -19.42
N GLY A 23 -10.30 -5.93 -20.17
CA GLY A 23 -10.24 -5.90 -21.63
C GLY A 23 -10.71 -4.55 -22.18
N ASN A 24 -10.93 -4.45 -23.49
CA ASN A 24 -11.35 -3.20 -24.15
C ASN A 24 -10.45 -2.01 -23.76
N PHE A 25 -9.14 -2.20 -23.89
CA PHE A 25 -8.16 -1.20 -23.48
C PHE A 25 -8.15 -0.01 -24.44
N VAL A 26 -8.71 1.12 -24.01
CA VAL A 26 -8.56 2.43 -24.68
C VAL A 26 -7.19 3.03 -24.36
N CYS A 27 -6.82 3.01 -23.08
CA CYS A 27 -5.46 3.32 -22.63
C CYS A 27 -4.47 2.24 -23.10
N ARG A 28 -3.17 2.53 -23.06
CA ARG A 28 -2.08 1.61 -23.49
C ARG A 28 -1.80 0.46 -22.49
N HIS A 29 -2.84 -0.07 -21.87
CA HIS A 29 -2.77 -1.20 -20.96
C HIS A 29 -2.64 -2.53 -21.72
N HIS A 30 -2.00 -3.50 -21.10
CA HIS A 30 -1.83 -4.87 -21.60
C HIS A 30 -1.77 -5.82 -20.38
N SER A 31 -2.21 -7.06 -20.53
CA SER A 31 -2.46 -7.98 -19.41
C SER A 31 -1.19 -8.50 -18.72
N ASP A 32 -0.05 -8.41 -19.40
CA ASP A 32 1.29 -8.70 -18.89
C ASP A 32 1.97 -7.48 -18.22
N GLN A 33 1.30 -6.33 -18.23
CA GLN A 33 1.78 -5.12 -17.55
C GLN A 33 1.58 -5.20 -16.03
N GLY A 34 2.52 -4.63 -15.30
CA GLY A 34 2.44 -4.49 -13.86
C GLY A 34 3.74 -3.96 -13.26
N PHE A 35 3.74 -3.83 -11.94
CA PHE A 35 4.92 -3.48 -11.17
C PHE A 35 4.80 -4.03 -9.75
N ARG A 36 5.90 -3.99 -9.01
CA ARG A 36 5.91 -4.34 -7.58
C ARG A 36 6.14 -3.09 -6.74
N VAL A 37 5.67 -3.14 -5.51
CA VAL A 37 5.99 -2.17 -4.46
C VAL A 37 6.76 -2.94 -3.41
N GLU A 38 7.98 -2.50 -3.13
CA GLU A 38 8.89 -3.11 -2.16
C GLU A 38 9.37 -2.03 -1.19
N GLY A 39 8.73 -1.95 -0.01
CA GLY A 39 8.89 -0.76 0.83
C GLY A 39 8.44 0.50 0.07
N GLU A 40 9.23 1.57 0.09
CA GLU A 40 8.89 2.79 -0.66
C GLU A 40 9.08 2.70 -2.19
N ASP A 41 9.71 1.63 -2.70
CA ASP A 41 10.16 1.58 -4.09
C ASP A 41 9.13 0.97 -5.05
N LEU A 42 8.92 1.62 -6.19
CA LEU A 42 8.18 1.07 -7.33
C LEU A 42 9.14 0.33 -8.28
N ILE A 43 9.01 -0.99 -8.34
CA ILE A 43 9.89 -1.86 -9.14
C ILE A 43 9.19 -2.28 -10.44
N PHE A 44 9.65 -1.71 -11.56
CA PHE A 44 9.19 -2.06 -12.90
C PHE A 44 10.10 -3.12 -13.53
N PRO A 45 9.59 -4.30 -13.93
CA PRO A 45 10.41 -5.34 -14.53
C PRO A 45 11.01 -4.86 -15.87
N GLN A 46 12.33 -5.06 -16.05
CA GLN A 46 13.06 -4.81 -17.30
C GLN A 46 12.91 -3.38 -17.88
N GLY A 47 12.75 -2.36 -17.04
CA GLY A 47 12.50 -0.99 -17.50
C GLY A 47 11.07 -0.78 -18.04
N GLY A 48 10.15 -1.66 -17.64
CA GLY A 48 8.73 -1.58 -17.96
C GLY A 48 8.15 -0.20 -17.65
N ARG A 49 7.15 0.18 -18.43
CA ARG A 49 6.48 1.48 -18.30
C ARG A 49 5.08 1.27 -17.75
N PHE A 50 4.60 2.22 -16.96
CA PHE A 50 3.22 2.27 -16.51
C PHE A 50 2.63 3.63 -16.81
N SER A 51 1.32 3.69 -17.06
CA SER A 51 0.65 4.97 -17.34
C SER A 51 0.73 5.87 -16.11
N LEU A 52 1.25 7.08 -16.27
CA LEU A 52 1.30 8.08 -15.19
C LEU A 52 -0.09 8.35 -14.61
N TYR A 53 -1.11 8.47 -15.45
CA TYR A 53 -2.48 8.75 -15.00
C TYR A 53 -3.11 7.57 -14.28
N ALA A 54 -2.85 6.34 -14.75
CA ALA A 54 -3.29 5.14 -14.05
C ALA A 54 -2.58 4.99 -12.71
N LEU A 55 -1.27 5.27 -12.66
CA LEU A 55 -0.50 5.26 -11.42
C LEU A 55 -1.06 6.28 -10.43
N ALA A 56 -1.31 7.52 -10.87
CA ALA A 56 -1.89 8.56 -10.02
C ALA A 56 -3.24 8.16 -9.41
N ALA A 57 -4.06 7.38 -10.14
CA ALA A 57 -5.34 6.89 -9.64
C ALA A 57 -5.21 5.82 -8.53
N ILE A 58 -4.15 5.00 -8.57
CA ILE A 58 -3.96 3.91 -7.60
C ILE A 58 -2.94 4.22 -6.50
N LEU A 59 -2.04 5.18 -6.73
CA LEU A 59 -0.94 5.53 -5.83
C LEU A 59 -1.43 5.85 -4.40
N PRO A 60 -2.55 6.58 -4.18
CA PRO A 60 -3.03 6.86 -2.83
C PRO A 60 -3.47 5.61 -2.04
N LEU A 61 -3.76 4.50 -2.74
CA LEU A 61 -4.23 3.27 -2.14
C LEU A 61 -3.09 2.31 -1.77
N LEU A 62 -1.90 2.48 -2.39
CA LEU A 62 -0.78 1.56 -2.18
C LEU A 62 -0.33 1.54 -0.71
N PRO A 63 -0.08 2.69 -0.03
CA PRO A 63 0.38 2.66 1.36
C PRO A 63 -0.64 2.06 2.33
N ALA A 64 -1.93 2.22 2.07
CA ALA A 64 -2.98 1.57 2.86
C ALA A 64 -2.99 0.06 2.64
N LYS A 65 -2.76 -0.39 1.39
CA LYS A 65 -2.69 -1.81 1.04
C LYS A 65 -1.43 -2.49 1.57
N GLU A 66 -0.33 -1.77 1.78
CA GLU A 66 0.88 -2.29 2.43
C GLU A 66 0.65 -2.61 3.92
N ARG A 67 -0.21 -1.87 4.61
CA ARG A 67 -0.43 -2.05 6.04
C ARG A 67 -1.27 -3.29 6.33
N PRO A 68 -1.08 -3.96 7.48
CA PRO A 68 -2.11 -4.83 8.04
C PRO A 68 -3.41 -4.04 8.24
N THR A 69 -4.53 -4.65 7.83
CA THR A 69 -5.87 -4.05 7.90
C THR A 69 -6.84 -5.08 8.48
N ASP A 70 -7.94 -4.63 9.07
CA ASP A 70 -8.96 -5.50 9.66
C ASP A 70 -9.61 -6.40 8.59
N PRO A 71 -9.82 -7.71 8.83
CA PRO A 71 -10.41 -8.61 7.84
C PRO A 71 -11.82 -8.21 7.36
N ALA A 72 -12.57 -7.40 8.13
CA ALA A 72 -13.89 -6.90 7.76
C ALA A 72 -13.86 -5.53 7.06
N ASP A 73 -12.70 -4.89 6.94
CA ASP A 73 -12.53 -3.64 6.21
C ASP A 73 -12.55 -3.92 4.69
N TRP A 74 -13.30 -3.10 3.94
CA TRP A 74 -13.27 -3.13 2.47
C TRP A 74 -11.86 -2.89 1.92
N MET A 75 -11.02 -2.14 2.63
CA MET A 75 -9.60 -1.98 2.29
C MET A 75 -8.82 -3.29 2.34
N THR A 76 -9.30 -4.31 3.03
CA THR A 76 -8.70 -5.65 3.01
C THR A 76 -9.19 -6.46 1.81
N THR A 77 -10.50 -6.46 1.55
CA THR A 77 -11.14 -7.35 0.56
C THR A 77 -11.05 -6.82 -0.87
N ASP A 78 -11.18 -5.51 -1.06
CA ASP A 78 -11.41 -4.91 -2.38
C ASP A 78 -10.09 -4.62 -3.07
N ALA A 79 -9.63 -5.53 -3.92
CA ALA A 79 -8.30 -5.48 -4.53
C ALA A 79 -8.26 -4.90 -5.95
N LEU A 80 -9.41 -4.59 -6.56
CA LEU A 80 -9.52 -4.19 -7.97
C LEU A 80 -9.92 -2.73 -8.11
N ILE A 81 -9.07 -1.93 -8.74
CA ILE A 81 -9.31 -0.50 -8.97
C ILE A 81 -9.51 -0.26 -10.46
N ALA A 82 -10.57 0.46 -10.85
CA ALA A 82 -10.84 0.75 -12.26
C ALA A 82 -9.83 1.73 -12.85
N CYS A 83 -9.60 1.64 -14.17
CA CYS A 83 -8.90 2.68 -14.91
C CYS A 83 -9.61 4.03 -14.74
N PRO A 84 -8.89 5.15 -14.57
CA PRO A 84 -9.52 6.48 -14.47
C PRO A 84 -10.16 6.95 -15.79
N ASP A 85 -9.83 6.34 -16.93
CA ASP A 85 -10.56 6.55 -18.18
C ASP A 85 -11.87 5.73 -18.15
N PRO A 86 -13.04 6.37 -18.14
CA PRO A 86 -14.33 5.69 -17.98
C PRO A 86 -14.67 4.73 -19.13
N ASN A 87 -14.03 4.89 -20.30
CA ASN A 87 -14.26 4.02 -21.45
C ASN A 87 -13.22 2.90 -21.54
N CYS A 88 -12.20 2.90 -20.68
CA CYS A 88 -11.21 1.84 -20.64
C CYS A 88 -11.67 0.72 -19.71
N GLY A 89 -11.81 -0.50 -20.22
CA GLY A 89 -12.22 -1.67 -19.43
C GLY A 89 -11.10 -2.27 -18.56
N ALA A 90 -9.97 -1.57 -18.37
CA ALA A 90 -8.87 -2.02 -17.54
C ALA A 90 -9.18 -1.88 -16.05
N ARG A 91 -8.67 -2.83 -15.26
CA ARG A 91 -8.65 -2.79 -13.79
C ARG A 91 -7.26 -3.15 -13.29
N PHE A 92 -6.87 -2.58 -12.16
CA PHE A 92 -5.59 -2.83 -11.51
C PHE A 92 -5.82 -3.66 -10.26
N ARG A 93 -5.31 -4.89 -10.25
CA ARG A 93 -5.33 -5.74 -9.07
C ARG A 93 -4.11 -5.46 -8.21
N ILE A 94 -4.34 -5.10 -6.95
CA ILE A 94 -3.31 -4.96 -5.92
C ILE A 94 -3.32 -6.22 -5.06
N THR A 95 -2.20 -6.94 -5.02
CA THR A 95 -2.04 -8.18 -4.25
C THR A 95 -0.94 -8.03 -3.23
N ARG A 96 -1.23 -8.30 -1.95
CA ARG A 96 -0.21 -8.45 -0.91
C ARG A 96 0.61 -9.71 -1.17
N THR A 97 1.92 -9.62 -1.04
CA THR A 97 2.84 -10.72 -1.33
C THR A 97 3.67 -11.06 -0.10
N ALA A 98 4.97 -10.75 -0.08
CA ALA A 98 5.81 -10.97 1.09
C ALA A 98 5.53 -9.94 2.19
N LYS A 99 5.86 -10.28 3.43
CA LYS A 99 5.97 -9.31 4.53
C LYS A 99 7.41 -8.87 4.68
N ARG A 100 7.62 -7.59 4.95
CA ARG A 100 8.91 -7.01 5.33
C ARG A 100 8.79 -6.39 6.71
N ILE A 101 9.85 -6.58 7.49
CA ILE A 101 10.00 -5.95 8.79
C ILE A 101 10.84 -4.69 8.58
N PHE A 102 10.34 -3.58 9.08
CA PHE A 102 11.01 -2.29 9.13
C PHE A 102 11.29 -1.91 10.57
N ARG A 103 12.31 -1.09 10.78
CA ARG A 103 12.55 -0.42 12.06
C ARG A 103 12.21 1.05 11.93
N HIS A 104 11.59 1.60 12.95
CA HIS A 104 11.17 3.01 12.98
C HIS A 104 12.34 3.96 12.67
N GLY A 105 13.49 3.76 13.32
CA GLY A 105 14.67 4.62 13.14
C GLY A 105 15.32 4.54 11.75
N ASP A 106 15.04 3.48 10.98
CA ASP A 106 15.52 3.35 9.60
C ASP A 106 14.61 4.13 8.63
N CYS A 107 13.34 4.34 9.01
CA CYS A 107 12.33 4.99 8.17
C CYS A 107 12.09 6.47 8.50
N THR A 108 12.48 6.93 9.69
CA THR A 108 12.28 8.32 10.11
C THR A 108 13.24 8.73 11.23
N VAL A 109 13.54 10.03 11.28
CA VAL A 109 14.33 10.64 12.36
C VAL A 109 13.48 11.13 13.52
N VAL A 110 12.15 11.10 13.39
CA VAL A 110 11.23 11.46 14.48
C VAL A 110 11.37 10.40 15.58
N PRO A 111 11.61 10.76 16.86
CA PRO A 111 11.74 9.75 17.92
C PRO A 111 10.41 9.04 18.20
N LEU A 112 10.46 7.77 18.61
CA LEU A 112 9.30 7.13 19.24
C LEU A 112 9.05 7.79 20.58
N GLU A 113 7.81 8.16 20.86
CA GLU A 113 7.41 8.58 22.19
C GLU A 113 7.52 7.38 23.14
N THR A 114 8.64 7.28 23.84
CA THR A 114 8.72 6.43 25.03
C THR A 114 7.77 7.00 26.08
N GLU A 115 6.98 6.16 26.76
CA GLU A 115 5.88 6.46 27.73
C GLU A 115 6.24 7.34 28.95
N THR A 116 7.22 8.24 28.85
CA THR A 116 7.63 9.20 29.88
C THR A 116 7.37 10.64 29.46
N GLN A 117 6.15 10.92 28.97
CA GLN A 117 5.59 12.27 29.03
C GLN A 117 4.29 12.25 29.83
N THR A 118 4.43 12.15 31.16
CA THR A 118 3.46 12.72 32.07
C THR A 118 3.41 14.23 31.84
N HIS A 119 2.37 14.75 31.18
CA HIS A 119 1.81 16.05 31.55
C HIS A 119 0.33 16.18 31.18
N SER A 120 -0.37 16.69 32.18
CA SER A 120 -1.78 17.00 32.30
C SER A 120 -2.25 18.14 31.40
N SER A 121 -3.43 17.99 30.82
CA SER A 121 -4.46 19.04 30.63
C SER A 121 -5.64 18.38 29.89
N SER A 122 -6.70 17.97 30.60
CA SER A 122 -7.93 18.75 30.86
C SER A 122 -8.83 18.95 29.62
N GLU A 123 -9.97 18.25 29.66
CA GLU A 123 -11.33 18.58 29.19
C GLU A 123 -11.61 19.18 27.78
N GLU A 124 -12.73 18.67 27.24
CA GLU A 124 -13.62 19.21 26.19
C GLU A 124 -13.08 19.33 24.76
N ASN A 125 -13.70 18.64 23.79
CA ASN A 125 -15.04 19.03 23.34
C ASN A 125 -15.71 17.96 22.48
N SER A 126 -17.03 17.93 22.64
CA SER A 126 -18.03 17.09 21.99
C SER A 126 -18.14 17.34 20.49
N LYS A 127 -18.38 16.26 19.72
CA LYS A 127 -19.38 16.19 18.65
C LYS A 127 -19.66 14.75 18.25
#